data_AF-A0AA39RHU7-F1
#
_entry.id   AF-A0AA39RHU7-F1
#
_cell.length_a   1.000
_cell.length_b   1.000
_cell.length_c   1.000
_cell.angle_alpha   90.00
_cell.angle_beta   90.00
_cell.angle_gamma   90.00
#
_symmetry.space_group_name_H-M   'P 1'
#
loop_
_entity.id
_entity.type
_entity.pdbx_description
1 polymer ?
#
loop_
_entity_poly.entity_id
_entity_poly.type
_entity_poly.pdbx_seq_one_letter_code
_entity_poly.pdbx_strand_id
1 'polypeptide(L)'
;MSLQRLDLSQLALKESPTKNKHDIQTWLSAALTFQQTCKDSVETTLGLDHKISQKMDYLSQLVSNPLAIVNRITGTADSSRNSTAGAFPNWIYSRHRKLLQANTIKANVIVVKDGTGNYKTVSEAIKAASGNRFVIYVKAGVFKEKIHTNKDGITLIKH
;
A
#
# COMPACT_ATOMS: atom_id res chain seq x y z
N MET A 1 13.47 -13.84 14.52
CA MET A 1 12.95 -12.95 13.45
C MET A 1 13.29 -11.48 13.69
N SER A 2 12.97 -10.88 14.85
CA SER A 2 13.33 -9.47 15.14
C SER A 2 14.84 -9.20 15.10
N LEU A 3 15.66 -10.00 15.80
CA LEU A 3 17.13 -9.87 15.80
C LEU A 3 17.75 -9.88 14.40
N GLN A 4 17.35 -10.83 13.55
CA GLN A 4 17.83 -10.91 12.17
C GLN A 4 17.56 -9.62 11.37
N ARG A 5 16.39 -8.99 11.58
CA ARG A 5 16.08 -7.70 10.93
C ARG A 5 16.93 -6.56 11.48
N LEU A 6 17.21 -6.58 12.78
CA LEU A 6 18.12 -5.62 13.40
C LEU A 6 19.55 -5.75 12.84
N ASP A 7 20.06 -6.97 12.70
CA ASP A 7 21.39 -7.21 12.12
C ASP A 7 21.48 -6.71 10.68
N LEU A 8 20.46 -7.00 9.85
CA LEU A 8 20.37 -6.46 8.49
C LEU A 8 20.36 -4.92 8.48
N SER A 9 19.56 -4.31 9.37
CA SER A 9 19.51 -2.84 9.50
C SER A 9 20.86 -2.23 9.86
N GLN A 10 21.61 -2.88 10.76
CA GLN A 10 22.95 -2.44 11.14
C GLN A 10 23.94 -2.57 9.98
N LEU A 11 23.90 -3.67 9.23
CA LEU A 11 24.75 -3.86 8.06
C LEU A 11 24.49 -2.79 6.98
N ALA A 12 23.21 -2.53 6.65
CA ALA A 12 22.87 -1.50 5.67
C ALA A 12 23.18 -0.08 6.13
N LEU A 13 23.05 0.21 7.44
CA LEU A 13 23.49 1.48 8.03
C LEU A 13 25.00 1.68 7.87
N LYS A 14 25.80 0.62 8.04
CA LYS A 14 27.27 0.67 7.85
C LYS A 14 27.66 0.84 6.40
N GLU A 15 26.90 0.26 5.46
CA GLU A 15 27.18 0.40 4.02
C GLU A 15 26.85 1.81 3.54
N SER A 16 25.58 2.25 3.67
CA SER A 16 25.15 3.59 3.28
C SER A 16 23.73 3.90 3.77
N PRO A 17 23.57 4.81 4.76
CA PRO A 17 22.26 5.18 5.30
C PRO A 17 21.32 5.83 4.28
N THR A 18 21.85 6.58 3.32
CA THR A 18 21.06 7.29 2.30
C THR A 18 20.62 6.37 1.17
N LYS A 19 21.52 5.53 0.66
CA LYS A 19 21.23 4.54 -0.40
C LYS A 19 20.25 3.48 0.10
N ASN A 20 20.48 2.95 1.31
CA ASN A 20 19.71 1.83 1.85
C ASN A 20 18.56 2.29 2.77
N LYS A 21 18.17 3.57 2.72
CA LYS A 21 17.14 4.14 3.62
C LYS A 21 15.89 3.28 3.72
N HIS A 22 15.32 2.89 2.57
CA HIS A 22 14.07 2.13 2.51
C HIS A 22 14.22 0.74 3.14
N ASP A 23 15.35 0.06 2.92
CA ASP A 23 15.62 -1.25 3.51
C ASP A 23 15.80 -1.16 5.03
N ILE A 24 16.58 -0.17 5.49
CA ILE A 24 16.78 0.10 6.93
C ILE A 24 15.43 0.41 7.59
N GLN A 25 14.62 1.30 6.98
CA GLN A 25 13.28 1.63 7.46
C GLN A 25 12.38 0.39 7.53
N THR A 26 12.41 -0.44 6.50
CA THR A 26 11.60 -1.66 6.41
C THR A 26 11.99 -2.66 7.49
N TRP A 27 13.28 -2.90 7.68
CA TRP A 27 13.75 -3.87 8.67
C TRP A 27 13.55 -3.40 10.11
N LEU A 28 13.79 -2.12 10.42
CA LEU A 28 13.48 -1.56 11.74
C LEU A 28 11.97 -1.60 12.03
N SER A 29 11.13 -1.25 11.06
CA SER A 29 9.67 -1.34 11.21
C SER A 29 9.22 -2.79 11.44
N ALA A 30 9.77 -3.74 10.69
CA ALA A 30 9.47 -5.16 10.90
C ALA A 30 9.94 -5.67 12.27
N ALA A 31 11.13 -5.26 12.73
CA ALA A 31 11.65 -5.63 14.04
C ALA A 31 10.74 -5.12 15.17
N LEU A 32 10.24 -3.88 15.05
CA LEU A 32 9.29 -3.28 15.99
C LEU A 32 7.95 -4.02 15.98
N THR A 33 7.38 -4.30 14.80
CA THR A 33 6.13 -5.07 14.69
C THR A 33 6.27 -6.45 15.33
N PHE A 34 7.38 -7.16 15.10
CA PHE A 34 7.61 -8.46 15.74
C PHE A 34 7.70 -8.38 17.27
N GLN A 35 8.30 -7.31 17.82
CA GLN A 35 8.34 -7.10 19.26
C GLN A 35 6.93 -6.82 19.82
N GLN A 36 6.16 -5.97 19.14
CA GLN A 36 4.80 -5.62 19.57
C GLN A 36 3.87 -6.83 19.52
N THR A 37 3.85 -7.58 18.41
CA THR A 37 3.03 -8.80 18.30
C THR A 37 3.40 -9.84 19.36
N CYS A 38 4.69 -9.94 19.73
CA CYS A 38 5.12 -10.80 20.83
C CYS A 38 4.54 -10.32 22.17
N LYS A 39 4.64 -9.01 22.46
CA LYS A 39 4.08 -8.41 23.67
C LYS A 39 2.56 -8.66 23.76
N ASP A 40 1.83 -8.37 22.69
CA ASP A 40 0.37 -8.54 22.62
C ASP A 40 -0.05 -10.01 22.85
N SER A 41 0.71 -10.95 22.28
CA SER A 41 0.47 -12.38 22.45
C SER A 41 0.68 -12.86 23.89
N VAL A 42 1.76 -12.39 24.55
CA VAL A 42 2.04 -12.73 25.96
C VAL A 42 0.97 -12.14 26.88
N GLU A 43 0.58 -10.88 26.65
CA GLU A 43 -0.47 -10.21 27.41
C GLU A 43 -1.80 -10.96 27.31
N THR A 44 -2.17 -11.39 26.10
CA THR A 44 -3.41 -12.13 25.84
C THR A 44 -3.40 -13.55 26.44
N THR A 45 -2.25 -14.22 26.43
CA THR A 45 -2.18 -15.66 26.77
C THR A 45 -1.93 -15.92 28.25
N LEU A 46 -1.09 -15.11 28.90
CA LEU A 46 -0.57 -15.40 30.25
C LEU A 46 -0.86 -14.28 31.25
N GLY A 47 -1.30 -13.11 30.80
CA GLY A 47 -1.22 -11.88 31.58
C GLY A 47 0.22 -11.39 31.65
N LEU A 48 0.45 -10.12 31.33
CA LEU A 48 1.80 -9.58 31.24
C LEU A 48 2.29 -9.10 32.60
N ASP A 49 3.38 -9.70 33.10
CA ASP A 49 4.10 -9.17 34.27
C ASP A 49 4.62 -7.75 33.96
N HIS A 50 4.39 -6.82 34.90
CA HIS A 50 4.74 -5.41 34.71
C HIS A 50 6.22 -5.19 34.39
N LYS A 51 7.13 -5.98 34.99
CA LYS A 51 8.57 -5.88 34.72
C LYS A 51 8.92 -6.37 33.31
N ILE A 52 8.21 -7.40 32.82
CA ILE A 52 8.33 -7.86 31.43
C ILE A 52 7.78 -6.81 30.47
N SER A 53 6.64 -6.19 30.77
CA SER A 53 6.09 -5.10 29.96
C SER A 53 7.07 -3.94 29.82
N GLN A 54 7.63 -3.45 30.93
CA GLN A 54 8.60 -2.35 30.91
C GLN A 54 9.84 -2.68 30.07
N LYS A 55 10.32 -3.93 30.12
CA LYS A 55 11.44 -4.37 29.27
C LYS A 55 11.06 -4.39 27.79
N MET A 56 9.85 -4.85 27.43
CA MET A 56 9.38 -4.83 26.05
C MET A 56 9.19 -3.41 25.52
N ASP A 57 8.71 -2.49 26.37
CA ASP A 57 8.59 -1.07 26.04
C ASP A 57 9.97 -0.43 25.78
N TYR A 58 10.94 -0.75 26.64
CA TYR A 58 12.32 -0.32 26.44
C TYR A 58 12.93 -0.86 25.14
N LEU A 59 12.71 -2.15 24.82
CA LEU A 59 13.15 -2.73 23.55
C LEU A 59 12.51 -2.02 22.35
N SER A 60 11.23 -1.68 22.45
CA SER A 60 10.51 -0.94 21.41
C SER A 60 11.09 0.46 21.22
N GLN A 61 11.47 1.15 22.31
CA GLN A 61 12.16 2.44 22.23
C GLN A 61 13.54 2.35 21.55
N LEU A 62 14.29 1.28 21.81
CA LEU A 62 15.58 1.04 21.16
C LEU A 62 15.47 0.86 19.64
N VAL A 63 14.31 0.44 19.13
CA VAL A 63 14.04 0.30 17.69
C VAL A 63 13.36 1.55 17.11
N SER A 64 12.41 2.15 17.85
CA SER A 64 11.65 3.31 17.37
C SER A 64 12.51 4.57 17.24
N ASN A 65 13.48 4.76 18.15
CA ASN A 65 14.35 5.94 18.13
C ASN A 65 15.22 5.97 16.84
N PRO A 66 15.97 4.92 16.49
CA PRO A 66 16.65 4.83 15.20
C PRO A 66 15.70 4.94 14.00
N LEU A 67 14.51 4.32 14.06
CA LEU A 67 13.53 4.39 12.97
C LEU A 67 13.07 5.83 12.71
N ALA A 68 12.86 6.62 13.76
CA ALA A 68 12.51 8.03 13.65
C ALA A 68 13.63 8.85 12.97
N ILE A 69 14.90 8.52 13.24
CA ILE A 69 16.05 9.14 12.58
C ILE A 69 16.09 8.74 11.09
N VAL A 70 15.93 7.45 10.78
CA VAL A 70 15.95 6.94 9.41
C VAL A 70 14.85 7.57 8.55
N ASN A 71 13.66 7.79 9.11
CA ASN A 71 12.57 8.46 8.41
C ASN A 71 12.93 9.89 7.98
N ARG A 72 13.79 10.58 8.75
CA ARG A 72 14.28 11.93 8.46
C ARG A 72 15.44 11.96 7.48
N ILE A 73 16.07 10.82 7.17
CA ILE A 73 17.11 10.76 6.13
C ILE A 73 16.44 11.14 4.81
N THR A 74 16.70 12.34 4.32
CA THR A 74 16.33 12.71 2.96
C THR A 74 17.34 12.04 2.03
N GLY A 75 16.91 10.98 1.34
CA GLY A 75 17.63 10.56 0.14
C GLY A 75 17.75 11.78 -0.77
N THR A 76 18.89 11.94 -1.44
CA THR A 76 19.16 13.02 -2.41
C THR A 76 17.86 13.41 -3.11
N ALA A 77 17.38 14.60 -2.80
CA ALA A 77 16.07 15.06 -3.22
C ALA A 77 16.00 14.99 -4.73
N ASP A 78 15.25 14.01 -5.26
CA ASP A 78 14.58 14.24 -6.52
C ASP A 78 13.65 15.40 -6.25
N SER A 79 14.09 16.57 -6.70
CA SER A 79 13.38 17.82 -6.82
C SER A 79 12.22 17.72 -7.82
N SER A 80 11.51 16.59 -7.83
CA SER A 80 10.20 16.45 -8.45
C SER A 80 9.17 17.08 -7.52
N ARG A 81 9.16 18.42 -7.55
CA ARG A 81 8.04 19.32 -7.26
C ARG A 81 6.84 18.66 -6.57
N ASN A 82 6.75 18.89 -5.27
CA ASN A 82 5.48 18.98 -4.55
C ASN A 82 4.45 19.72 -5.42
N SER A 83 3.51 18.97 -6.00
CA SER A 83 2.21 19.52 -6.38
C SER A 83 1.23 19.04 -5.32
N THR A 84 1.05 19.92 -4.35
CA THR A 84 0.04 19.90 -3.30
C THR A 84 -1.36 19.69 -3.89
N ALA A 85 -1.90 18.47 -3.81
CA ALA A 85 -3.31 18.14 -3.56
C ALA A 85 -3.51 16.60 -3.66
N GLY A 86 -3.48 15.90 -2.53
CA GLY A 86 -3.84 14.47 -2.42
C GLY A 86 -2.86 13.51 -3.10
N ALA A 87 -1.77 13.18 -2.42
CA ALA A 87 -0.64 12.43 -2.97
C ALA A 87 -1.01 10.99 -3.38
N PHE A 88 -1.22 10.77 -4.66
CA PHE A 88 -1.24 9.43 -5.23
C PHE A 88 0.17 8.83 -5.23
N PRO A 89 0.32 7.52 -5.00
CA PRO A 89 1.60 6.82 -5.13
C PRO A 89 2.28 7.02 -6.49
N ASN A 90 3.61 6.91 -6.51
CA ASN A 90 4.43 7.07 -7.72
C ASN A 90 4.13 6.06 -8.84
N TRP A 91 3.57 4.90 -8.50
CA TRP A 91 3.14 3.88 -9.49
C TRP A 91 1.87 4.28 -10.25
N ILE A 92 1.17 5.33 -9.82
CA ILE A 92 -0.01 5.85 -10.52
C ILE A 92 0.42 7.00 -11.44
N TYR A 93 0.37 6.75 -12.76
CA TYR A 93 0.66 7.75 -13.77
C TYR A 93 -0.25 8.99 -13.68
N SER A 94 0.29 10.18 -14.00
CA SER A 94 -0.42 11.46 -13.92
C SER A 94 -1.79 11.48 -14.61
N ARG A 95 -1.95 10.76 -15.72
CA ARG A 95 -3.23 10.66 -16.45
C ARG A 95 -4.30 9.91 -15.65
N HIS A 96 -3.91 8.88 -14.89
CA HIS A 96 -4.81 8.15 -14.01
C HIS A 96 -5.19 8.97 -12.78
N ARG A 97 -4.24 9.74 -12.22
CA ARG A 97 -4.51 10.67 -11.10
C ARG A 97 -5.60 11.69 -11.44
N LYS A 98 -5.53 12.29 -12.64
CA LYS A 98 -6.56 13.23 -13.13
C LYS A 98 -7.95 12.61 -13.23
N LEU A 99 -8.05 11.31 -13.55
CA LEU A 99 -9.33 10.61 -13.60
C LEU A 99 -9.90 10.38 -12.19
N LEU A 100 -9.03 9.98 -11.25
CA LEU A 100 -9.42 9.71 -9.86
C LEU A 100 -9.79 10.99 -9.09
N GLN A 101 -9.26 12.14 -9.50
CA GLN A 101 -9.58 13.46 -8.94
C GLN A 101 -10.81 14.12 -9.59
N ALA A 102 -11.36 13.55 -10.67
CA ALA A 102 -12.48 14.15 -11.38
C ALA A 102 -13.79 13.95 -10.60
N ASN A 103 -14.53 15.04 -10.36
CA ASN A 103 -15.85 14.98 -9.71
C ASN A 103 -16.89 14.24 -10.56
N THR A 104 -16.71 14.26 -11.88
CA THR A 104 -17.61 13.60 -12.84
C THR A 104 -16.79 12.74 -13.78
N ILE A 105 -17.00 11.43 -13.74
CA ILE A 105 -16.31 10.48 -14.61
C ILE A 105 -17.30 9.97 -15.66
N LYS A 106 -16.98 10.15 -16.94
CA LYS A 106 -17.79 9.66 -18.05
C LYS A 106 -17.53 8.17 -18.27
N ALA A 107 -18.53 7.34 -17.99
CA ALA A 107 -18.54 5.92 -18.31
C ALA A 107 -18.48 5.69 -19.83
N ASN A 108 -17.73 4.68 -20.28
CA ASN A 108 -17.94 4.11 -21.60
C ASN A 108 -19.10 3.12 -21.57
N VAL A 109 -19.15 2.25 -20.55
CA VAL A 109 -20.16 1.20 -20.40
C VAL A 109 -20.51 0.97 -18.94
N ILE A 110 -21.72 0.49 -18.68
CA ILE A 110 -22.22 0.18 -17.33
C ILE A 110 -22.53 -1.32 -17.23
N VAL A 111 -21.99 -1.96 -16.19
CA VAL A 111 -22.23 -3.36 -15.85
C VAL A 111 -23.25 -3.43 -14.72
N VAL A 112 -24.35 -4.13 -14.96
CA VAL A 112 -25.40 -4.37 -13.96
C VAL A 112 -25.92 -5.80 -14.07
N LYS A 113 -25.95 -6.49 -12.94
CA LYS A 113 -26.35 -7.90 -12.86
C LYS A 113 -27.80 -8.16 -13.26
N ASP A 114 -28.68 -7.19 -13.01
CA ASP A 114 -30.10 -7.25 -13.38
C ASP A 114 -30.36 -7.10 -14.89
N GLY A 115 -29.33 -6.78 -15.68
CA GLY A 115 -29.44 -6.58 -17.13
C GLY A 115 -29.99 -5.22 -17.55
N THR A 116 -30.16 -4.27 -16.62
CA THR A 116 -30.58 -2.89 -16.93
C THR A 116 -29.45 -2.01 -17.49
N GLY A 117 -28.22 -2.49 -17.43
CA GLY A 117 -27.04 -1.84 -18.00
C GLY A 117 -26.66 -2.34 -19.39
N ASN A 118 -25.47 -1.94 -19.85
CA ASN A 118 -24.90 -2.40 -21.13
C ASN A 118 -24.51 -3.88 -21.09
N TYR A 119 -23.97 -4.34 -19.96
CA TYR A 119 -23.49 -5.72 -19.79
C TYR A 119 -23.92 -6.30 -18.45
N LYS A 120 -24.06 -7.63 -18.40
CA LYS A 120 -24.38 -8.37 -17.17
C LYS A 120 -23.13 -8.78 -16.40
N THR A 121 -22.01 -8.94 -17.11
CA THR A 121 -20.75 -9.43 -16.55
C THR A 121 -19.61 -8.45 -16.80
N VAL A 122 -18.60 -8.48 -15.93
CA VAL A 122 -17.40 -7.64 -16.09
C VAL A 122 -16.55 -8.16 -17.24
N SER A 123 -16.50 -9.48 -17.45
CA SER A 123 -15.77 -10.10 -18.55
C SER A 123 -16.26 -9.62 -19.92
N GLU A 124 -17.57 -9.50 -20.14
CA GLU A 124 -18.14 -8.97 -21.39
C GLU A 124 -17.74 -7.52 -21.64
N ALA A 125 -17.82 -6.67 -20.61
CA ALA A 125 -17.42 -5.27 -20.71
C ALA A 125 -15.93 -5.11 -21.06
N ILE A 126 -15.06 -5.97 -20.50
CA ILE A 126 -13.63 -6.01 -20.83
C ILE A 126 -13.39 -6.50 -22.26
N LYS A 127 -14.15 -7.50 -22.73
CA LYS A 127 -14.08 -7.96 -24.13
C LYS A 127 -14.52 -6.88 -25.11
N ALA A 128 -15.47 -6.03 -24.74
CA ALA A 128 -15.92 -4.90 -25.53
C ALA A 128 -14.97 -3.68 -25.47
N ALA A 129 -14.03 -3.66 -24.52
CA ALA A 129 -13.09 -2.55 -24.38
C ALA A 129 -12.23 -2.37 -25.64
N SER A 130 -12.13 -1.14 -26.13
CA SER A 130 -11.21 -0.74 -27.21
C SER A 130 -9.81 -0.49 -26.65
N GLY A 131 -8.78 -0.46 -27.52
CA GLY A 131 -7.38 -0.29 -27.11
C GLY A 131 -7.00 1.10 -26.55
N ASN A 132 -7.99 1.99 -26.41
CA ASN A 132 -7.83 3.28 -25.74
C ASN A 132 -8.40 3.21 -24.31
N ARG A 133 -8.23 4.28 -23.52
CA ARG A 133 -8.75 4.32 -22.15
C ARG A 133 -10.26 4.00 -22.11
N PHE A 134 -10.62 2.91 -21.44
CA PHE A 134 -11.98 2.39 -21.39
C PHE A 134 -12.45 2.31 -19.94
N VAL A 135 -13.43 3.15 -19.58
CA VAL A 135 -13.97 3.27 -18.23
C VAL A 135 -15.24 2.44 -18.10
N ILE A 136 -15.17 1.42 -17.25
CA ILE A 136 -16.28 0.50 -16.97
C ILE A 136 -16.83 0.85 -15.59
N TYR A 137 -18.11 1.21 -15.56
CA TYR A 137 -18.84 1.39 -14.32
C TYR A 137 -19.46 0.08 -13.89
N VAL A 138 -19.19 -0.34 -12.66
CA VAL A 138 -19.75 -1.56 -12.08
C VAL A 138 -20.68 -1.14 -10.95
N LYS A 139 -21.99 -1.35 -11.15
CA LYS A 139 -22.98 -1.12 -10.09
C LYS A 139 -22.82 -2.16 -8.98
N ALA A 140 -23.26 -1.79 -7.77
CA ALA A 140 -23.34 -2.67 -6.62
C ALA A 140 -23.94 -4.05 -6.98
N GLY A 141 -23.18 -5.10 -6.70
CA GLY A 141 -23.55 -6.46 -7.02
C GLY A 141 -22.41 -7.44 -6.76
N VAL A 142 -22.75 -8.72 -6.66
CA VAL A 142 -21.77 -9.81 -6.53
C VAL A 142 -21.58 -10.47 -7.89
N PHE A 143 -20.39 -10.29 -8.45
CA PHE A 143 -19.91 -10.85 -9.72
C PHE A 143 -18.91 -11.97 -9.41
N LYS A 144 -19.30 -13.24 -9.60
CA LYS A 144 -18.44 -14.41 -9.36
C LYS A 144 -17.72 -14.77 -10.66
N GLU A 145 -16.67 -14.02 -11.00
CA GLU A 145 -15.96 -14.13 -12.28
C GLU A 145 -14.44 -14.24 -12.09
N LYS A 146 -13.76 -14.98 -12.97
CA LYS A 146 -12.29 -14.97 -13.09
C LYS A 146 -11.91 -14.14 -14.32
N ILE A 147 -11.28 -12.99 -14.09
CA ILE A 147 -10.94 -12.04 -15.15
C ILE A 147 -9.50 -12.30 -15.62
N HIS A 148 -9.34 -12.56 -16.91
CA HIS A 148 -8.05 -12.58 -17.59
C HIS A 148 -8.12 -11.58 -18.75
N THR A 149 -7.19 -10.63 -18.79
CA THR A 149 -7.15 -9.60 -19.83
C THR A 149 -5.71 -9.32 -20.21
N ASN A 150 -5.46 -9.29 -21.53
CA ASN A 150 -4.21 -8.77 -22.11
C ASN A 150 -4.41 -7.36 -22.68
N LYS A 151 -5.55 -6.72 -22.38
CA LYS A 151 -5.87 -5.36 -22.82
C LYS A 151 -5.47 -4.35 -21.76
N ASP A 152 -4.77 -3.33 -22.19
CA ASP A 152 -4.36 -2.20 -21.36
C ASP A 152 -5.41 -1.07 -21.37
N GLY A 153 -5.25 -0.11 -20.45
CA GLY A 153 -6.06 1.11 -20.42
C GLY A 153 -7.48 0.94 -19.86
N ILE A 154 -7.81 -0.21 -19.26
CA ILE A 154 -9.10 -0.47 -18.64
C ILE A 154 -9.12 0.12 -17.22
N THR A 155 -10.14 0.89 -16.90
CA THR A 155 -10.38 1.40 -15.54
C THR A 155 -11.74 0.90 -15.05
N LEU A 156 -11.73 0.19 -13.92
CA LEU A 156 -12.95 -0.25 -13.24
C LEU A 156 -13.28 0.74 -12.14
N ILE A 157 -14.50 1.28 -12.17
CA ILE A 157 -15.01 2.15 -11.12
C ILE A 157 -16.21 1.47 -10.49
N LYS A 158 -16.07 1.16 -9.20
CA LYS A 158 -17.16 0.63 -8.39
C LYS A 158 -17.93 1.79 -7.77
N HIS A 159 -19.26 1.71 -7.85
CA HIS A 159 -20.17 2.56 -7.10
C HIS A 159 -21.17 1.70 -6.32
#